data_AF-A0A0B8PFL7-F1
#
_entry.id   AF-A0A0B8PFL7-F1
#
_cell.length_a   1.000
_cell.length_b   1.000
_cell.length_c   1.000
_cell.angle_alpha   90.00
_cell.angle_beta   90.00
_cell.angle_gamma   90.00
#
_symmetry.space_group_name_H-M   'P 1'
#
loop_
_entity.id
_entity.type
_entity.pdbx_description
1 polymer ?
#
loop_
_entity_poly.entity_id
_entity_poly.type
_entity_poly.pdbx_seq_one_letter_code
_entity_poly.pdbx_strand_id
1 'polypeptide(L)'
;MIERGKYQSLTMINWNGFFARTFDIDNLVTTLSGGNGAGKSTTMAAFITSLIPDQSLLHFRNTTEAGSSQASRDKGLYGKLQPGVCYSALEVVNSRKQRLVFAVKLQQVAGRDKKVDIKPFVVQGLPSHIKASELFIQSVSETQAKVLSLNEVKERVSEFEGVQFKAFNSITDYHSQMFDFGVIPKKLRNSSDRSKFYRLIEASLYGGISSTITRSLRDYLLPQNGGVKKAFQDMESALRENRITLEAIKNTQADRDLFKHLLTESTNYVAADYMRHANQRRTKLEATLSLRKDLFGGRRQIIDNNKLLNETQQQLNILVEEYSALEQDHQAASDYLQLVQNALQQQQKIERYEEDLLELSERLEEQIMVVEEAHESLAQSEEQMELTESEVDSLKSQLADYQQALDVQQTRALQYQQAVKALADARELSGLEIESVEAIPALLSDFEKQQSTQTQTLLTLKHKLDINSASVEQFAKAFELLKQIVPEASRENAEVEARRVLESLQAAKHEVAQLSHWQSQARDLTKRVEKQAQVKKLVSDYAAQNAVQIRDELDIETEQARQFESIEQSETL
;
A
#
# COMPACT_ATOMS: atom_id res chain seq x y z
N MET A 1 89.12 50.49 -80.80
CA MET A 1 88.11 51.07 -81.72
C MET A 1 87.02 50.02 -81.90
N ILE A 2 85.74 50.32 -81.64
CA ILE A 2 84.66 49.31 -81.77
C ILE A 2 84.18 49.29 -83.22
N GLU A 3 84.33 48.16 -83.90
CA GLU A 3 83.74 47.95 -85.22
C GLU A 3 82.20 47.90 -85.10
N ARG A 4 81.50 48.71 -85.87
CA ARG A 4 80.03 48.70 -85.92
C ARG A 4 79.56 47.58 -86.84
N GLY A 5 78.52 46.86 -86.43
CA GLY A 5 77.85 45.89 -87.31
C GLY A 5 77.30 46.56 -88.57
N LYS A 6 77.27 45.81 -89.68
CA LYS A 6 76.85 46.28 -91.01
C LYS A 6 75.94 45.27 -91.70
N TYR A 7 74.96 45.79 -92.44
CA TYR A 7 74.24 45.03 -93.46
C TYR A 7 75.20 44.78 -94.62
N GLN A 8 75.35 43.53 -95.05
CA GLN A 8 76.25 43.13 -96.15
C GLN A 8 75.48 42.92 -97.45
N SER A 9 74.33 42.26 -97.40
CA SER A 9 73.53 41.99 -98.59
C SER A 9 72.04 41.87 -98.28
N LEU A 10 71.22 42.14 -99.30
CA LEU A 10 69.80 41.78 -99.34
C LEU A 10 69.60 40.74 -100.43
N THR A 11 69.16 39.55 -100.06
CA THR A 11 68.79 38.47 -101.00
C THR A 11 67.28 38.36 -101.13
N MET A 12 66.79 38.44 -102.36
CA MET A 12 65.38 38.37 -102.77
C MET A 12 65.15 37.16 -103.66
N ILE A 13 64.14 36.35 -103.35
CA ILE A 13 63.83 35.12 -104.10
C ILE A 13 62.33 35.02 -104.33
N ASN A 14 61.97 34.72 -105.58
CA ASN A 14 60.61 34.62 -106.11
C ASN A 14 59.76 35.89 -105.87
N TRP A 15 60.39 37.07 -105.92
CA TRP A 15 59.67 38.35 -105.93
C TRP A 15 59.26 38.71 -107.35
N ASN A 16 58.25 39.56 -107.49
CA ASN A 16 57.80 40.03 -108.79
C ASN A 16 58.93 40.84 -109.48
N GLY A 17 59.39 40.36 -110.64
CA GLY A 17 60.58 40.86 -111.35
C GLY A 17 61.93 40.29 -110.91
N PHE A 18 61.98 39.48 -109.84
CA PHE A 18 63.23 38.93 -109.30
C PHE A 18 63.07 37.46 -108.85
N PHE A 19 63.40 36.51 -109.72
CA PHE A 19 63.41 35.09 -109.36
C PHE A 19 64.47 34.76 -108.30
N ALA A 20 65.70 35.22 -108.49
CA ALA A 20 66.78 35.10 -107.53
C ALA A 20 67.75 36.27 -107.71
N ARG A 21 67.86 37.16 -106.72
CA ARG A 21 68.79 38.30 -106.79
C ARG A 21 69.31 38.68 -105.42
N THR A 22 70.63 38.76 -105.31
CA THR A 22 71.32 39.38 -104.17
C THR A 22 71.78 40.78 -104.57
N PHE A 23 71.59 41.73 -103.66
CA PHE A 23 72.07 43.11 -103.74
C PHE A 23 73.05 43.32 -102.61
N ASP A 24 74.33 43.48 -102.93
CA ASP A 24 75.34 43.82 -101.94
C ASP A 24 75.16 45.27 -101.50
N ILE A 25 75.33 45.51 -100.19
CA ILE A 25 75.12 46.80 -99.54
C ILE A 25 76.50 47.35 -99.19
N ASP A 26 76.88 48.46 -99.83
CA ASP A 26 78.12 49.16 -99.52
C ASP A 26 78.09 49.77 -98.10
N ASN A 27 79.28 49.94 -97.55
CA ASN A 27 79.58 50.51 -96.25
C ASN A 27 79.01 51.91 -96.01
N LEU A 28 78.74 52.69 -97.06
CA LEU A 28 78.26 54.08 -96.96
C LEU A 28 76.94 54.30 -97.69
N VAL A 29 76.91 54.12 -99.02
CA VAL A 29 75.73 54.45 -99.84
C VAL A 29 75.56 53.43 -100.97
N THR A 30 74.37 52.82 -101.04
CA THR A 30 73.98 51.92 -102.13
C THR A 30 72.82 52.52 -102.91
N THR A 31 73.03 52.84 -104.19
CA THR A 31 72.03 53.50 -105.04
C THR A 31 71.34 52.50 -105.96
N LEU A 32 70.01 52.39 -105.85
CA LEU A 32 69.18 51.57 -106.75
C LEU A 32 68.83 52.38 -108.02
N SER A 33 69.68 52.30 -109.03
CA SER A 33 69.46 52.93 -110.35
C SER A 33 68.58 52.07 -111.26
N GLY A 34 67.73 52.72 -112.07
CA GLY A 34 66.83 52.05 -113.02
C GLY A 34 65.59 52.89 -113.36
N GLY A 35 64.86 52.51 -114.40
CA GLY A 35 63.63 53.19 -114.83
C GLY A 35 62.46 53.08 -113.84
N ASN A 36 61.33 53.72 -114.17
CA ASN A 36 60.07 53.50 -113.46
C ASN A 36 59.59 52.06 -113.70
N GLY A 37 59.06 51.40 -112.67
CA GLY A 37 58.67 49.98 -112.73
C GLY A 37 59.82 48.96 -112.61
N ALA A 38 61.09 49.38 -112.65
CA ALA A 38 62.27 48.49 -112.61
C ALA A 38 62.53 47.79 -111.24
N GLY A 39 61.52 47.65 -110.38
CA GLY A 39 61.61 46.90 -109.12
C GLY A 39 62.27 47.62 -107.93
N LYS A 40 62.78 48.85 -108.07
CA LYS A 40 63.43 49.62 -106.98
C LYS A 40 62.61 49.66 -105.67
N SER A 41 61.32 49.99 -105.77
CA SER A 41 60.38 50.03 -104.63
C SER A 41 59.91 48.64 -104.16
N THR A 42 60.27 47.58 -104.89
CA THR A 42 60.11 46.17 -104.49
C THR A 42 61.33 45.73 -103.67
N THR A 43 62.54 46.11 -104.08
CA THR A 43 63.78 45.88 -103.31
C THR A 43 63.71 46.53 -101.92
N MET A 44 63.29 47.80 -101.83
CA MET A 44 63.09 48.46 -100.53
C MET A 44 61.97 47.81 -99.70
N ALA A 45 60.91 47.29 -100.34
CA ALA A 45 59.86 46.58 -99.64
C ALA A 45 60.33 45.24 -99.08
N ALA A 46 61.20 44.51 -99.79
CA ALA A 46 61.83 43.29 -99.31
C ALA A 46 62.72 43.56 -98.09
N PHE A 47 63.59 44.58 -98.16
CA PHE A 47 64.43 45.03 -97.03
C PHE A 47 63.61 45.30 -95.77
N ILE A 48 62.49 46.03 -95.90
CA ILE A 48 61.64 46.38 -94.75
C ILE A 48 60.82 45.19 -94.26
N THR A 49 60.37 44.31 -95.15
CA THR A 49 59.64 43.09 -94.77
C THR A 49 60.53 42.13 -93.99
N SER A 50 61.83 42.08 -94.29
CA SER A 50 62.82 41.30 -93.53
C SER A 50 63.23 41.97 -92.21
N LEU A 51 63.26 43.30 -92.13
CA LEU A 51 63.52 44.05 -90.89
C LEU A 51 62.30 44.07 -89.93
N ILE A 52 61.08 44.18 -90.46
CA ILE A 52 59.82 44.26 -89.71
C ILE A 52 58.79 43.32 -90.35
N PRO A 53 58.80 42.01 -90.01
CA PRO A 53 57.85 41.02 -90.53
C PRO A 53 56.46 41.12 -89.86
N ASP A 54 55.90 42.33 -89.76
CA ASP A 54 54.60 42.58 -89.11
C ASP A 54 53.56 43.02 -90.15
N GLN A 55 52.72 42.06 -90.60
CA GLN A 55 51.67 42.31 -91.60
C GLN A 55 50.66 43.37 -91.14
N SER A 56 50.56 43.71 -89.85
CA SER A 56 49.70 44.80 -89.39
C SER A 56 50.22 46.17 -89.82
N LEU A 57 51.55 46.35 -89.81
CA LEU A 57 52.25 47.63 -90.06
C LEU A 57 52.67 47.81 -91.52
N LEU A 58 53.12 46.74 -92.18
CA LEU A 58 53.61 46.79 -93.57
C LEU A 58 52.53 47.33 -94.52
N HIS A 59 52.75 48.53 -95.04
CA HIS A 59 51.85 49.19 -96.00
C HIS A 59 52.68 50.00 -97.00
N PHE A 60 52.78 49.49 -98.23
CA PHE A 60 53.58 50.10 -99.30
C PHE A 60 52.71 50.90 -100.25
N ARG A 61 52.55 52.19 -99.94
CA ARG A 61 51.85 53.18 -100.78
C ARG A 61 52.70 53.62 -101.97
N ASN A 62 52.02 54.12 -103.00
CA ASN A 62 52.66 54.90 -104.05
C ASN A 62 53.25 56.20 -103.46
N THR A 63 54.34 56.69 -104.05
CA THR A 63 55.04 57.90 -103.57
C THR A 63 54.17 59.16 -103.67
N THR A 64 53.23 59.20 -104.63
CA THR A 64 52.22 60.26 -104.80
C THR A 64 51.15 60.28 -103.71
N GLU A 65 51.02 59.21 -102.91
CA GLU A 65 50.03 59.06 -101.83
C GLU A 65 50.67 59.20 -100.44
N ALA A 66 51.90 59.71 -100.37
CA ALA A 66 52.61 59.96 -99.12
C ALA A 66 51.80 60.94 -98.24
N GLY A 67 51.23 60.43 -97.14
CA GLY A 67 50.41 61.20 -96.20
C GLY A 67 48.90 60.93 -96.24
N SER A 68 48.39 60.12 -97.16
CA SER A 68 46.96 59.77 -97.19
C SER A 68 46.51 59.09 -95.88
N SER A 69 45.33 59.40 -95.34
CA SER A 69 44.79 58.72 -94.16
C SER A 69 43.99 57.46 -94.52
N GLN A 70 43.74 57.22 -95.82
CA GLN A 70 43.01 56.05 -96.30
C GLN A 70 43.81 54.77 -96.03
N ALA A 71 43.24 53.90 -95.20
CA ALA A 71 43.67 52.52 -95.07
C ALA A 71 43.12 51.72 -96.26
N SER A 72 43.83 51.77 -97.39
CA SER A 72 43.48 50.95 -98.55
C SER A 72 43.46 49.47 -98.17
N ARG A 73 42.48 48.72 -98.68
CA ARG A 73 42.36 47.27 -98.44
C ARG A 73 43.57 46.49 -98.94
N ASP A 74 44.24 46.98 -99.99
CA ASP A 74 45.48 46.41 -100.48
C ASP A 74 46.68 47.02 -99.75
N LYS A 75 47.47 46.17 -99.07
CA LYS A 75 48.69 46.61 -98.37
C LYS A 75 49.90 46.79 -99.30
N GLY A 76 49.78 46.43 -100.59
CA GLY A 76 50.82 46.62 -101.60
C GLY A 76 51.98 45.62 -101.54
N LEU A 77 51.92 44.61 -100.66
CA LEU A 77 52.90 43.52 -100.57
C LEU A 77 52.53 42.31 -101.43
N TYR A 78 51.24 41.95 -101.52
CA TYR A 78 50.79 40.74 -102.21
C TYR A 78 51.21 40.71 -103.70
N GLY A 79 50.94 41.79 -104.44
CA GLY A 79 51.32 41.93 -105.86
C GLY A 79 52.82 42.14 -106.13
N LYS A 80 53.65 42.26 -105.09
CA LYS A 80 55.12 42.31 -105.19
C LYS A 80 55.75 40.92 -105.10
N LEU A 81 54.97 39.88 -104.84
CA LEU A 81 55.41 38.48 -104.75
C LEU A 81 54.90 37.68 -105.95
N GLN A 82 55.59 36.60 -106.30
CA GLN A 82 55.08 35.60 -107.22
C GLN A 82 54.33 34.48 -106.45
N PRO A 83 53.52 33.66 -107.14
CA PRO A 83 52.93 32.47 -106.51
C PRO A 83 54.00 31.50 -105.99
N GLY A 84 53.66 30.80 -104.90
CA GLY A 84 54.56 29.84 -104.25
C GLY A 84 55.31 30.42 -103.05
N VAL A 85 56.49 29.87 -102.77
CA VAL A 85 57.36 30.32 -101.68
C VAL A 85 58.28 31.43 -102.17
N CYS A 86 58.41 32.49 -101.39
CA CYS A 86 59.30 33.62 -101.62
C CYS A 86 60.15 33.86 -100.37
N TYR A 87 61.34 34.44 -100.53
CA TYR A 87 62.20 34.81 -99.41
C TYR A 87 62.70 36.25 -99.54
N SER A 88 62.85 36.92 -98.39
CA SER A 88 63.72 38.07 -98.24
C SER A 88 64.68 37.81 -97.09
N ALA A 89 65.98 37.93 -97.34
CA ALA A 89 67.03 37.68 -96.37
C ALA A 89 68.00 38.86 -96.28
N LEU A 90 68.23 39.35 -95.06
CA LEU A 90 69.23 40.35 -94.72
C LEU A 90 70.45 39.64 -94.15
N GLU A 91 71.57 39.79 -94.84
CA GLU A 91 72.86 39.34 -94.37
C GLU A 91 73.52 40.46 -93.57
N VAL A 92 73.93 40.15 -92.34
CA VAL A 92 74.47 41.12 -91.38
C VAL A 92 75.70 40.53 -90.72
N VAL A 93 76.77 41.32 -90.63
CA VAL A 93 77.91 41.02 -89.74
C VAL A 93 77.82 41.95 -88.55
N ASN A 94 77.74 41.39 -87.34
CA ASN A 94 77.66 42.17 -86.11
C ASN A 94 79.04 42.67 -85.64
N SER A 95 79.06 43.50 -84.59
CA SER A 95 80.29 44.01 -83.96
C SER A 95 81.23 42.93 -83.39
N ARG A 96 80.81 41.66 -83.32
CA ARG A 96 81.62 40.51 -82.91
C ARG A 96 82.14 39.70 -84.11
N LYS A 97 82.01 40.23 -85.33
CA LYS A 97 82.35 39.56 -86.61
C LYS A 97 81.55 38.28 -86.88
N GLN A 98 80.39 38.13 -86.24
CA GLN A 98 79.50 36.99 -86.48
C GLN A 98 78.61 37.29 -87.68
N ARG A 99 78.62 36.38 -88.68
CA ARG A 99 77.74 36.42 -89.85
C ARG A 99 76.37 35.83 -89.50
N LEU A 100 75.33 36.61 -89.74
CA LEU A 100 73.95 36.34 -89.38
C LEU A 100 73.07 36.61 -90.61
N VAL A 101 72.19 35.68 -90.95
CA VAL A 101 71.20 35.84 -92.03
C VAL A 101 69.81 35.88 -91.41
N PHE A 102 69.23 37.07 -91.35
CA PHE A 102 67.88 37.32 -90.87
C PHE A 102 66.90 37.27 -92.04
N ALA A 103 66.07 36.23 -92.09
CA ALA A 103 65.29 35.90 -93.27
C ALA A 103 63.81 35.70 -92.94
N VAL A 104 62.98 35.96 -93.95
CA VAL A 104 61.53 35.88 -93.84
C VAL A 104 61.00 35.11 -95.02
N LYS A 105 60.33 33.99 -94.73
CA LYS A 105 59.53 33.25 -95.71
C LYS A 105 58.24 34.04 -95.93
N LEU A 106 57.92 34.28 -97.19
CA LEU A 106 56.69 34.91 -97.64
C LEU A 106 55.94 33.94 -98.55
N GLN A 107 54.62 33.84 -98.42
CA GLN A 107 53.80 33.00 -99.29
C GLN A 107 52.42 33.63 -99.49
N GLN A 108 51.97 33.69 -100.74
CA GLN A 108 50.60 34.14 -101.05
C GLN A 108 49.58 33.10 -100.55
N VAL A 109 48.58 33.54 -99.80
CA VAL A 109 47.51 32.65 -99.30
C VAL A 109 46.36 32.63 -100.29
N ALA A 110 46.23 31.53 -101.04
CA ALA A 110 45.14 31.34 -101.99
C ALA A 110 43.77 31.48 -101.32
N GLY A 111 42.82 32.11 -102.03
CA GLY A 111 41.43 32.25 -101.57
C GLY A 111 41.17 33.20 -100.40
N ARG A 112 42.18 33.94 -99.89
CA ARG A 112 41.97 34.98 -98.87
C ARG A 112 42.45 36.35 -99.33
N ASP A 113 41.54 37.31 -99.26
CA ASP A 113 41.63 38.73 -99.65
C ASP A 113 43.06 39.33 -99.60
N LYS A 114 43.82 39.11 -100.68
CA LYS A 114 45.24 39.48 -100.88
C LYS A 114 46.15 39.26 -99.66
N LYS A 115 45.96 38.18 -98.90
CA LYS A 115 46.74 37.89 -97.69
C LYS A 115 48.09 37.22 -98.01
N VAL A 116 49.14 37.65 -97.30
CA VAL A 116 50.48 37.05 -97.33
C VAL A 116 50.76 36.40 -95.98
N ASP A 117 51.21 35.14 -95.99
CA ASP A 117 51.81 34.47 -94.83
C ASP A 117 53.27 34.91 -94.67
N ILE A 118 53.68 35.23 -93.45
CA ILE A 118 54.98 35.82 -93.12
C ILE A 118 55.58 35.04 -91.95
N LYS A 119 56.64 34.26 -92.21
CA LYS A 119 57.32 33.46 -91.18
C LYS A 119 58.81 33.83 -91.07
N PRO A 120 59.22 34.56 -90.02
CA PRO A 120 60.61 34.96 -89.81
C PRO A 120 61.47 33.83 -89.20
N PHE A 121 62.75 33.84 -89.56
CA PHE A 121 63.77 32.92 -89.06
C PHE A 121 65.17 33.57 -89.13
N VAL A 122 66.14 32.97 -88.43
CA VAL A 122 67.55 33.37 -88.49
C VAL A 122 68.42 32.15 -88.74
N VAL A 123 69.45 32.33 -89.55
CA VAL A 123 70.56 31.40 -89.73
C VAL A 123 71.83 32.07 -89.18
N GLN A 124 72.55 31.39 -88.30
CA GLN A 124 73.73 31.92 -87.62
C GLN A 124 74.96 31.07 -87.94
N GLY A 125 76.10 31.70 -88.19
CA GLY A 125 77.37 30.99 -88.40
C GLY A 125 77.61 30.48 -89.82
N LEU A 126 76.85 30.95 -90.82
CA LEU A 126 76.97 30.50 -92.21
C LEU A 126 78.40 30.74 -92.77
N PRO A 127 79.14 29.71 -93.24
CA PRO A 127 80.50 29.84 -93.76
C PRO A 127 80.62 30.86 -94.90
N SER A 128 81.61 31.75 -94.84
CA SER A 128 81.73 32.93 -95.73
C SER A 128 81.82 32.63 -97.23
N HIS A 129 82.13 31.40 -97.64
CA HIS A 129 82.17 30.99 -99.05
C HIS A 129 80.79 30.70 -99.64
N ILE A 130 79.77 30.44 -98.79
CA ILE A 130 78.39 30.13 -99.20
C ILE A 130 77.60 31.42 -99.31
N LYS A 131 76.88 31.62 -100.42
CA LYS A 131 76.01 32.79 -100.61
C LYS A 131 74.64 32.54 -100.01
N ALA A 132 74.02 33.58 -99.43
CA ALA A 132 72.69 33.47 -98.85
C ALA A 132 71.62 33.00 -99.86
N SER A 133 71.81 33.23 -101.17
CA SER A 133 70.93 32.75 -102.23
C SER A 133 70.89 31.22 -102.38
N GLU A 134 72.01 30.54 -102.13
CA GLU A 134 72.17 29.09 -102.31
C GLU A 134 71.42 28.29 -101.22
N LEU A 135 71.16 28.90 -100.05
CA LEU A 135 70.37 28.28 -98.98
C LEU A 135 68.90 28.04 -99.33
N PHE A 136 68.38 28.77 -100.32
CA PHE A 136 66.94 28.87 -100.60
C PHE A 136 66.56 28.28 -101.96
N ILE A 137 67.55 27.91 -102.78
CA ILE A 137 67.37 27.48 -104.17
C ILE A 137 68.14 26.19 -104.37
N GLN A 138 67.51 25.22 -105.03
CA GLN A 138 68.16 24.01 -105.52
C GLN A 138 68.08 23.98 -107.04
N SER A 139 69.22 23.86 -107.72
CA SER A 139 69.27 23.54 -109.14
C SER A 139 68.77 22.11 -109.36
N VAL A 140 67.75 21.97 -110.22
CA VAL A 140 67.22 20.66 -110.63
C VAL A 140 67.80 20.27 -112.00
N SER A 141 68.05 21.28 -112.85
CA SER A 141 68.77 21.18 -114.13
C SER A 141 69.51 22.50 -114.39
N GLU A 142 70.36 22.59 -115.41
CA GLU A 142 71.08 23.83 -115.77
C GLU A 142 70.15 25.04 -116.04
N THR A 143 68.93 24.78 -116.50
CA THR A 143 67.92 25.81 -116.84
C THR A 143 66.76 25.92 -115.84
N GLN A 144 66.68 25.03 -114.85
CA GLN A 144 65.56 24.99 -113.89
C GLN A 144 66.02 24.93 -112.45
N ALA A 145 65.55 25.91 -111.67
CA ALA A 145 65.83 26.08 -110.26
C ALA A 145 64.53 26.01 -109.45
N LYS A 146 64.51 25.20 -108.38
CA LYS A 146 63.41 25.06 -107.44
C LYS A 146 63.66 25.91 -106.21
N VAL A 147 62.67 26.70 -105.79
CA VAL A 147 62.69 27.40 -104.50
C VAL A 147 62.30 26.42 -103.40
N LEU A 148 63.12 26.36 -102.36
CA LEU A 148 62.97 25.43 -101.24
C LEU A 148 61.86 25.89 -100.27
N SER A 149 61.25 24.94 -99.57
CA SER A 149 60.36 25.18 -98.43
C SER A 149 61.17 25.40 -97.15
N LEU A 150 60.53 25.96 -96.11
CA LEU A 150 61.20 26.24 -94.83
C LEU A 150 61.79 25.00 -94.15
N ASN A 151 61.22 23.81 -94.40
CA ASN A 151 61.71 22.55 -93.86
C ASN A 151 62.95 22.09 -94.63
N GLU A 152 62.92 22.10 -95.97
CA GLU A 152 64.07 21.79 -96.82
C GLU A 152 65.25 22.77 -96.57
N VAL A 153 64.95 24.06 -96.29
CA VAL A 153 65.97 25.04 -95.88
C VAL A 153 66.56 24.70 -94.51
N LYS A 154 65.76 24.23 -93.54
CA LYS A 154 66.25 23.81 -92.23
C LYS A 154 67.16 22.58 -92.35
N GLU A 155 66.77 21.60 -93.18
CA GLU A 155 67.55 20.40 -93.46
C GLU A 155 68.89 20.77 -94.12
N ARG A 156 68.86 21.58 -95.19
CA ARG A 156 70.07 22.11 -95.86
C ARG A 156 70.98 22.91 -94.94
N VAL A 157 70.42 23.67 -94.00
CA VAL A 157 71.23 24.39 -93.01
C VAL A 157 71.89 23.44 -92.01
N SER A 158 71.26 22.30 -91.68
CA SER A 158 71.86 21.27 -90.79
C SER A 158 72.94 20.41 -91.44
N GLU A 159 73.10 20.46 -92.77
CA GLU A 159 74.24 19.86 -93.48
C GLU A 159 75.57 20.58 -93.17
N PHE A 160 75.53 21.83 -92.71
CA PHE A 160 76.71 22.65 -92.40
C PHE A 160 77.06 22.65 -90.92
N GLU A 161 78.28 22.22 -90.59
CA GLU A 161 78.76 22.16 -89.21
C GLU A 161 78.78 23.54 -88.53
N GLY A 162 78.29 23.60 -87.29
CA GLY A 162 78.25 24.83 -86.48
C GLY A 162 77.15 25.84 -86.85
N VAL A 163 76.36 25.61 -87.91
CA VAL A 163 75.32 26.55 -88.34
C VAL A 163 74.02 26.34 -87.57
N GLN A 164 73.47 27.41 -86.99
CA GLN A 164 72.23 27.34 -86.20
C GLN A 164 71.03 27.92 -86.97
N PHE A 165 70.00 27.11 -87.18
CA PHE A 165 68.70 27.54 -87.71
C PHE A 165 67.68 27.76 -86.58
N LYS A 166 67.03 28.92 -86.53
CA LYS A 166 65.92 29.19 -85.62
C LYS A 166 64.78 29.92 -86.31
N ALA A 167 63.63 29.26 -86.45
CA ALA A 167 62.38 29.90 -86.88
C ALA A 167 61.62 30.47 -85.68
N PHE A 168 60.91 31.58 -85.88
CA PHE A 168 60.13 32.25 -84.83
C PHE A 168 58.65 32.22 -85.16
N ASN A 169 57.83 31.93 -84.14
CA ASN A 169 56.37 32.04 -84.21
C ASN A 169 55.89 33.43 -83.72
N SER A 170 56.74 34.17 -83.00
CA SER A 170 56.48 35.50 -82.46
C SER A 170 57.44 36.53 -83.07
N ILE A 171 56.89 37.65 -83.55
CA ILE A 171 57.68 38.78 -84.07
C ILE A 171 58.52 39.42 -82.96
N THR A 172 58.02 39.45 -81.71
CA THR A 172 58.75 40.00 -80.57
C THR A 172 60.01 39.18 -80.24
N ASP A 173 59.99 37.87 -80.48
CA ASP A 173 61.16 37.00 -80.26
C ASP A 173 62.21 37.20 -81.36
N TYR A 174 61.76 37.33 -82.61
CA TYR A 174 62.60 37.69 -83.75
C TYR A 174 63.30 39.05 -83.53
N HIS A 175 62.54 40.08 -83.15
CA HIS A 175 63.10 41.41 -82.84
C HIS A 175 63.97 41.42 -81.59
N SER A 176 63.68 40.59 -80.58
CA SER A 176 64.57 40.42 -79.43
C SER A 176 65.91 39.81 -79.87
N GLN A 177 65.89 38.76 -80.69
CA GLN A 177 67.10 38.15 -81.24
C GLN A 177 67.90 39.14 -82.13
N MET A 178 67.22 39.94 -82.96
CA MET A 178 67.87 41.01 -83.74
C MET A 178 68.52 42.09 -82.85
N PHE A 179 67.89 42.45 -81.73
CA PHE A 179 68.42 43.43 -80.79
C PHE A 179 69.63 42.86 -80.03
N ASP A 180 69.52 41.63 -79.51
CA ASP A 180 70.56 40.99 -78.71
C ASP A 180 71.83 40.70 -79.57
N PHE A 181 71.68 40.54 -80.89
CA PHE A 181 72.79 40.49 -81.87
C PHE A 181 73.25 41.86 -82.41
N GLY A 182 72.61 42.97 -82.02
CA GLY A 182 73.03 44.32 -82.40
C GLY A 182 72.63 44.78 -83.81
N VAL A 183 71.61 44.17 -84.42
CA VAL A 183 71.11 44.53 -85.77
C VAL A 183 70.13 45.70 -85.72
N ILE A 184 69.27 45.76 -84.70
CA ILE A 184 68.32 46.87 -84.50
C ILE A 184 68.72 47.73 -83.29
N PRO A 185 68.54 49.07 -83.34
CA PRO A 185 69.04 49.98 -82.31
C PRO A 185 68.16 50.06 -81.04
N LYS A 186 66.92 49.56 -81.08
CA LYS A 186 65.95 49.61 -79.97
C LYS A 186 65.27 48.27 -79.79
N LYS A 187 65.10 47.82 -78.54
CA LYS A 187 64.38 46.56 -78.23
C LYS A 187 62.88 46.76 -78.41
N LEU A 188 62.31 46.11 -79.43
CA LEU A 188 60.90 46.25 -79.81
C LEU A 188 60.02 45.26 -79.05
N ARG A 189 59.67 45.59 -77.80
CA ARG A 189 58.88 44.71 -76.92
C ARG A 189 57.42 44.64 -77.38
N ASN A 190 56.81 45.82 -77.61
CA ASN A 190 55.38 45.96 -77.83
C ASN A 190 55.04 46.38 -79.27
N SER A 191 53.80 46.19 -79.69
CA SER A 191 53.31 46.68 -81.00
C SER A 191 53.48 48.20 -81.16
N SER A 192 53.38 48.97 -80.07
CA SER A 192 53.67 50.42 -80.07
C SER A 192 55.13 50.74 -80.42
N ASP A 193 56.10 49.97 -79.91
CA ASP A 193 57.51 50.15 -80.28
C ASP A 193 57.75 49.80 -81.75
N ARG A 194 57.17 48.67 -82.22
CA ARG A 194 57.24 48.28 -83.64
C ARG A 194 56.61 49.33 -84.55
N SER A 195 55.48 49.90 -84.15
CA SER A 195 54.79 50.98 -84.87
C SER A 195 55.67 52.22 -84.96
N LYS A 196 56.25 52.67 -83.84
CA LYS A 196 57.18 53.81 -83.81
C LYS A 196 58.41 53.57 -84.71
N PHE A 197 59.01 52.37 -84.64
CA PHE A 197 60.16 52.01 -85.47
C PHE A 197 59.80 51.94 -86.97
N TYR A 198 58.65 51.35 -87.32
CA TYR A 198 58.14 51.33 -88.69
C TYR A 198 57.88 52.75 -89.22
N ARG A 199 57.22 53.62 -88.44
CA ARG A 199 56.94 55.02 -88.84
C ARG A 199 58.22 55.84 -89.08
N LEU A 200 59.31 55.55 -88.36
CA LEU A 200 60.61 56.18 -88.58
C LEU A 200 61.22 55.74 -89.94
N ILE A 201 61.16 54.44 -90.25
CA ILE A 201 61.63 53.91 -91.53
C ILE A 201 60.74 54.37 -92.69
N GLU A 202 59.43 54.41 -92.51
CA GLU A 202 58.46 54.93 -93.48
C GLU A 202 58.71 56.40 -93.80
N ALA A 203 59.01 57.23 -92.80
CA ALA A 203 59.42 58.63 -93.01
C ALA A 203 60.72 58.72 -93.84
N SER A 204 61.69 57.83 -93.60
CA SER A 204 62.91 57.74 -94.40
C SER A 204 62.70 57.24 -95.84
N LEU A 205 61.64 56.46 -96.10
CA LEU A 205 61.32 55.95 -97.44
C LEU A 205 60.68 57.01 -98.34
N TYR A 206 59.66 57.69 -97.81
CA TYR A 206 58.89 58.67 -98.58
C TYR A 206 59.54 60.06 -98.58
N GLY A 207 60.44 60.32 -97.61
CA GLY A 207 61.07 61.60 -97.41
C GLY A 207 60.15 62.64 -96.74
N GLY A 208 60.75 63.75 -96.33
CA GLY A 208 60.04 64.85 -95.68
C GLY A 208 59.78 64.66 -94.18
N ILE A 209 59.04 65.60 -93.59
CA ILE A 209 58.77 65.64 -92.15
C ILE A 209 57.50 64.85 -91.84
N SER A 210 57.63 63.72 -91.17
CA SER A 210 56.47 62.91 -90.74
C SER A 210 55.70 63.60 -89.63
N SER A 211 54.49 64.07 -89.94
CA SER A 211 53.56 64.73 -89.00
C SER A 211 53.25 63.89 -87.75
N THR A 212 53.25 62.56 -87.89
CA THR A 212 53.04 61.62 -86.78
C THR A 212 54.22 61.66 -85.79
N ILE A 213 55.45 61.74 -86.30
CA ILE A 213 56.66 61.87 -85.47
C ILE A 213 56.67 63.25 -84.82
N THR A 214 56.44 64.33 -85.59
CA THR A 214 56.41 65.71 -85.07
C THR A 214 55.42 65.90 -83.93
N ARG A 215 54.18 65.37 -84.05
CA ARG A 215 53.16 65.45 -83.00
C ARG A 215 53.55 64.71 -81.70
N SER A 216 54.47 63.76 -81.77
CA SER A 216 54.85 62.89 -80.65
C SER A 216 56.37 62.80 -80.43
N LEU A 217 57.13 63.86 -80.74
CA LEU A 217 58.61 63.89 -80.62
C LEU A 217 59.13 63.40 -79.26
N ARG A 218 58.43 63.74 -78.17
CA ARG A 218 58.69 63.25 -76.81
C ARG A 218 58.87 61.72 -76.76
N ASP A 219 58.00 60.99 -77.44
CA ASP A 219 57.92 59.54 -77.43
C ASP A 219 59.01 58.84 -78.26
N TYR A 220 59.74 59.59 -79.09
CA TYR A 220 60.88 59.13 -79.88
C TYR A 220 62.22 59.52 -79.26
N LEU A 221 62.29 60.68 -78.58
CA LEU A 221 63.53 61.26 -78.07
C LEU A 221 63.79 61.00 -76.58
N LEU A 222 62.75 61.01 -75.74
CA LEU A 222 62.93 60.92 -74.28
C LEU A 222 62.80 59.47 -73.77
N PRO A 223 63.82 58.92 -73.08
CA PRO A 223 63.73 57.60 -72.48
C PRO A 223 62.78 57.60 -71.27
N GLN A 224 62.00 56.52 -71.12
CA GLN A 224 61.15 56.33 -69.95
C GLN A 224 61.96 55.72 -68.79
N ASN A 225 62.40 56.56 -67.85
CA ASN A 225 63.16 56.14 -66.68
C ASN A 225 62.25 55.50 -65.61
N GLY A 226 61.96 54.20 -65.77
CA GLY A 226 61.10 53.44 -64.85
C GLY A 226 61.53 53.47 -63.37
N GLY A 227 62.84 53.63 -63.11
CA GLY A 227 63.37 53.74 -61.75
C GLY A 227 62.83 54.94 -60.96
N VAL A 228 62.56 56.07 -61.62
CA VAL A 228 61.99 57.26 -60.96
C VAL A 228 60.59 56.95 -60.43
N LYS A 229 59.72 56.34 -61.27
CA LYS A 229 58.36 55.96 -60.86
C LYS A 229 58.40 54.99 -59.67
N LYS A 230 59.29 54.00 -59.70
CA LYS A 230 59.42 53.03 -58.60
C LYS A 230 59.87 53.71 -57.29
N ALA A 231 60.90 54.56 -57.34
CA ALA A 231 61.40 55.26 -56.15
C ALA A 231 60.32 56.14 -55.46
N PHE A 232 59.45 56.79 -56.23
CA PHE A 232 58.31 57.52 -55.67
C PHE A 232 57.28 56.60 -55.00
N GLN A 233 56.99 55.44 -55.59
CA GLN A 233 56.06 54.46 -55.01
C GLN A 233 56.61 53.88 -53.69
N ASP A 234 57.88 53.47 -53.69
CA ASP A 234 58.56 52.91 -52.51
C ASP A 234 58.60 53.95 -51.36
N MET A 235 58.83 55.23 -51.68
CA MET A 235 58.79 56.35 -50.72
C MET A 235 57.37 56.61 -50.18
N GLU A 236 56.34 56.56 -51.03
CA GLU A 236 54.94 56.77 -50.61
C GLU A 236 54.50 55.68 -49.61
N SER A 237 54.85 54.41 -49.85
CA SER A 237 54.58 53.33 -48.89
C SER A 237 55.27 53.58 -47.54
N ALA A 238 56.56 53.94 -47.55
CA ALA A 238 57.29 54.18 -46.31
C ALA A 238 56.72 55.37 -45.51
N LEU A 239 56.29 56.44 -46.17
CA LEU A 239 55.62 57.57 -45.51
C LEU A 239 54.26 57.20 -44.92
N ARG A 240 53.49 56.34 -45.61
CA ARG A 240 52.20 55.85 -45.13
C ARG A 240 52.34 54.96 -43.90
N GLU A 241 53.32 54.05 -43.89
CA GLU A 241 53.62 53.19 -42.73
C GLU A 241 54.05 54.01 -41.52
N ASN A 242 54.96 54.98 -41.70
CA ASN A 242 55.39 55.89 -40.61
C ASN A 242 54.22 56.70 -40.02
N ARG A 243 53.23 57.05 -40.83
CA ARG A 243 52.02 57.72 -40.32
C ARG A 243 51.19 56.79 -39.43
N ILE A 244 50.98 55.55 -39.86
CA ILE A 244 50.21 54.55 -39.11
C ILE A 244 50.89 54.22 -37.77
N THR A 245 52.22 54.08 -37.75
CA THR A 245 52.96 53.84 -36.49
C THR A 245 52.87 55.02 -35.53
N LEU A 246 52.94 56.27 -36.04
CA LEU A 246 52.74 57.48 -35.21
C LEU A 246 51.32 57.58 -34.64
N GLU A 247 50.29 57.21 -35.41
CA GLU A 247 48.90 57.18 -34.93
C GLU A 247 48.71 56.06 -33.88
N ALA A 248 49.30 54.87 -34.08
CA ALA A 248 49.29 53.79 -33.09
C ALA A 248 49.98 54.17 -31.77
N ILE A 249 51.16 54.82 -31.84
CA ILE A 249 51.89 55.30 -30.64
C ILE A 249 51.03 56.29 -29.84
N LYS A 250 50.34 57.22 -30.51
CA LYS A 250 49.44 58.19 -29.83
C LYS A 250 48.28 57.49 -29.12
N ASN A 251 47.66 56.50 -29.76
CA ASN A 251 46.59 55.72 -29.14
C ASN A 251 47.10 54.97 -27.90
N THR A 252 48.26 54.29 -28.01
CA THR A 252 48.86 53.58 -26.87
C THR A 252 49.24 54.52 -25.71
N GLN A 253 49.63 55.77 -26.00
CA GLN A 253 49.85 56.79 -24.98
C GLN A 253 48.53 57.21 -24.29
N ALA A 254 47.47 57.47 -25.06
CA ALA A 254 46.16 57.81 -24.52
C ALA A 254 45.57 56.67 -23.65
N ASP A 255 45.68 55.42 -24.11
CA ASP A 255 45.26 54.24 -23.35
C ASP A 255 46.04 54.12 -22.03
N ARG A 256 47.36 54.33 -22.06
CA ARG A 256 48.21 54.32 -20.86
C ARG A 256 47.81 55.40 -19.85
N ASP A 257 47.52 56.61 -20.32
CA ASP A 257 47.12 57.72 -19.44
C ASP A 257 45.71 57.51 -18.87
N LEU A 258 44.81 56.88 -19.63
CA LEU A 258 43.50 56.42 -19.15
C LEU A 258 43.67 55.35 -18.06
N PHE A 259 44.50 54.31 -18.27
CA PHE A 259 44.78 53.29 -17.26
C PHE A 259 45.40 53.89 -15.99
N LYS A 260 46.30 54.87 -16.13
CA LYS A 260 46.90 55.58 -15.00
C LYS A 260 45.85 56.36 -14.20
N HIS A 261 44.92 57.05 -14.87
CA HIS A 261 43.79 57.71 -14.19
C HIS A 261 42.89 56.70 -13.50
N LEU A 262 42.49 55.63 -14.21
CA LEU A 262 41.60 54.60 -13.66
C LEU A 262 42.20 53.91 -12.43
N LEU A 263 43.51 53.63 -12.42
CA LEU A 263 44.22 53.09 -11.25
C LEU A 263 44.24 54.09 -10.09
N THR A 264 44.38 55.39 -10.37
CA THR A 264 44.36 56.44 -9.34
C THR A 264 42.96 56.58 -8.72
N GLU A 265 41.92 56.69 -9.54
CA GLU A 265 40.54 56.81 -9.08
C GLU A 265 40.01 55.55 -8.39
N SER A 266 40.34 54.35 -8.88
CA SER A 266 39.95 53.11 -8.19
C SER A 266 40.68 52.94 -6.85
N THR A 267 41.95 53.33 -6.76
CA THR A 267 42.67 53.36 -5.47
C THR A 267 42.01 54.35 -4.50
N ASN A 268 41.68 55.56 -4.97
CA ASN A 268 40.98 56.57 -4.17
C ASN A 268 39.59 56.07 -3.70
N TYR A 269 38.83 55.42 -4.59
CA TYR A 269 37.52 54.86 -4.28
C TYR A 269 37.59 53.77 -3.21
N VAL A 270 38.52 52.81 -3.35
CA VAL A 270 38.72 51.74 -2.36
C VAL A 270 39.18 52.31 -1.02
N ALA A 271 40.06 53.31 -1.02
CA ALA A 271 40.46 54.00 0.21
C ALA A 271 39.29 54.73 0.88
N ALA A 272 38.43 55.42 0.11
CA ALA A 272 37.25 56.11 0.60
C ALA A 272 36.21 55.13 1.19
N ASP A 273 35.97 54.00 0.52
CA ASP A 273 35.02 52.98 1.01
C ASP A 273 35.54 52.25 2.25
N TYR A 274 36.84 51.94 2.31
CA TYR A 274 37.48 51.44 3.53
C TYR A 274 37.31 52.42 4.70
N MET A 275 37.56 53.73 4.49
CA MET A 275 37.37 54.75 5.51
C MET A 275 35.90 54.91 5.91
N ARG A 276 34.96 54.77 4.98
CA ARG A 276 33.51 54.74 5.26
C ARG A 276 33.14 53.55 6.14
N HIS A 277 33.61 52.34 5.81
CA HIS A 277 33.34 51.14 6.60
C HIS A 277 34.01 51.17 7.97
N ALA A 278 35.24 51.71 8.09
CA ALA A 278 35.91 51.94 9.36
C ALA A 278 35.10 52.91 10.25
N ASN A 279 34.63 54.03 9.69
CA ASN A 279 33.79 54.98 10.42
C ASN A 279 32.43 54.38 10.81
N GLN A 280 31.75 53.68 9.92
CA GLN A 280 30.49 52.98 10.24
C GLN A 280 30.69 51.94 11.35
N ARG A 281 31.79 51.19 11.35
CA ARG A 281 32.14 50.26 12.43
C ARG A 281 32.37 51.01 13.74
N ARG A 282 33.09 52.14 13.72
CA ARG A 282 33.29 53.00 14.90
C ARG A 282 31.95 53.47 15.49
N THR A 283 31.07 54.06 14.68
CA THR A 283 29.76 54.54 15.12
C THR A 283 28.88 53.41 15.68
N LYS A 284 28.87 52.23 15.03
CA LYS A 284 28.15 51.05 15.54
C LYS A 284 28.73 50.54 16.86
N LEU A 285 30.05 50.53 17.03
CA LEU A 285 30.70 50.16 18.29
C LEU A 285 30.39 51.16 19.41
N GLU A 286 30.46 52.47 19.13
CA GLU A 286 30.08 53.53 20.07
C GLU A 286 28.63 53.39 20.54
N ALA A 287 27.68 53.19 19.62
CA ALA A 287 26.27 52.93 19.95
C ALA A 287 26.06 51.61 20.72
N THR A 288 26.84 50.56 20.42
CA THR A 288 26.78 49.29 21.16
C THR A 288 27.35 49.46 22.57
N LEU A 289 28.39 50.27 22.75
CA LEU A 289 28.98 50.59 24.05
C LEU A 289 28.07 51.47 24.90
N SER A 290 27.35 52.44 24.31
CA SER A 290 26.35 53.22 25.05
C SER A 290 25.18 52.34 25.50
N LEU A 291 24.57 51.56 24.60
CA LEU A 291 23.50 50.61 24.96
C LEU A 291 23.94 49.59 26.01
N ARG A 292 25.20 49.12 25.94
CA ARG A 292 25.79 48.24 26.97
C ARG A 292 25.92 48.95 28.32
N LYS A 293 26.36 50.22 28.34
CA LYS A 293 26.46 51.03 29.56
C LYS A 293 25.07 51.24 30.18
N ASP A 294 24.07 51.53 29.35
CA ASP A 294 22.68 51.75 29.79
C ASP A 294 22.06 50.44 30.33
N LEU A 295 22.31 49.30 29.67
CA LEU A 295 21.90 47.97 30.16
C LEU A 295 22.56 47.65 31.52
N PHE A 296 23.87 47.90 31.67
CA PHE A 296 24.53 47.70 32.98
C PHE A 296 24.01 48.67 34.05
N GLY A 297 23.69 49.92 33.69
CA GLY A 297 23.04 50.88 34.58
C GLY A 297 21.66 50.40 35.04
N GLY A 298 20.79 50.02 34.09
CA GLY A 298 19.47 49.48 34.37
C GLY A 298 19.51 48.16 35.15
N ARG A 299 20.45 47.25 34.84
CA ARG A 299 20.66 46.02 35.61
C ARG A 299 21.08 46.32 37.05
N ARG A 300 21.93 47.32 37.27
CA ARG A 300 22.32 47.77 38.61
C ARG A 300 21.11 48.36 39.36
N GLN A 301 20.34 49.24 38.72
CA GLN A 301 19.09 49.77 39.29
C GLN A 301 18.09 48.65 39.63
N ILE A 302 17.95 47.63 38.77
CA ILE A 302 17.09 46.47 39.05
C ILE A 302 17.62 45.68 40.26
N ILE A 303 18.93 45.47 40.40
CA ILE A 303 19.51 44.79 41.57
C ILE A 303 19.27 45.62 42.85
N ASP A 304 19.50 46.92 42.80
CA ASP A 304 19.33 47.80 43.96
C ASP A 304 17.83 47.93 44.33
N ASN A 305 16.93 48.01 43.36
CA ASN A 305 15.47 47.95 43.59
C ASN A 305 14.99 46.59 44.10
N ASN A 306 15.57 45.47 43.66
CA ASN A 306 15.23 44.14 44.20
C ASN A 306 15.70 43.98 45.66
N LYS A 307 16.85 44.55 46.04
CA LYS A 307 17.27 44.59 47.44
C LYS A 307 16.26 45.39 48.28
N LEU A 308 15.92 46.60 47.82
CA LEU A 308 14.91 47.43 48.49
C LEU A 308 13.55 46.73 48.58
N LEU A 309 13.11 46.03 47.53
CA LEU A 309 11.88 45.26 47.52
C LEU A 309 11.93 44.07 48.51
N ASN A 310 13.06 43.37 48.60
CA ASN A 310 13.23 42.30 49.58
C ASN A 310 13.24 42.86 51.01
N GLU A 311 13.86 44.01 51.25
CA GLU A 311 13.87 44.70 52.55
C GLU A 311 12.45 45.17 52.93
N THR A 312 11.70 45.78 52.02
CA THR A 312 10.31 46.19 52.29
C THR A 312 9.35 45.00 52.39
N GLN A 313 9.59 43.90 51.66
CA GLN A 313 8.81 42.67 51.81
C GLN A 313 9.11 41.96 53.14
N GLN A 314 10.34 42.00 53.64
CA GLN A 314 10.66 41.54 55.00
C GLN A 314 9.94 42.38 56.05
N GLN A 315 9.95 43.71 55.92
CA GLN A 315 9.19 44.61 56.80
C GLN A 315 7.68 44.36 56.72
N LEU A 316 7.14 44.12 55.52
CA LEU A 316 5.73 43.80 55.32
C LEU A 316 5.37 42.45 55.94
N ASN A 317 6.22 41.42 55.80
CA ASN A 317 5.97 40.12 56.44
C ASN A 317 5.94 40.25 57.97
N ILE A 318 6.87 40.98 58.57
CA ILE A 318 6.86 41.27 60.01
C ILE A 318 5.56 41.98 60.41
N LEU A 319 5.15 43.01 59.65
CA LEU A 319 3.91 43.73 59.93
C LEU A 319 2.64 42.88 59.72
N VAL A 320 2.67 41.92 58.79
CA VAL A 320 1.57 40.95 58.57
C VAL A 320 1.55 39.89 59.68
N GLU A 321 2.70 39.44 60.18
CA GLU A 321 2.80 38.58 61.37
C GLU A 321 2.24 39.32 62.59
N GLU A 322 2.66 40.56 62.84
CA GLU A 322 2.12 41.44 63.90
C GLU A 322 0.60 41.66 63.76
N TYR A 323 0.11 41.94 62.53
CA TYR A 323 -1.32 42.11 62.27
C TYR A 323 -2.10 40.80 62.48
N SER A 324 -1.55 39.66 62.06
CA SER A 324 -2.21 38.35 62.23
C SER A 324 -2.27 37.92 63.70
N ALA A 325 -1.25 38.25 64.50
CA ALA A 325 -1.28 38.07 65.95
C ALA A 325 -2.34 38.97 66.60
N LEU A 326 -2.42 40.24 66.18
CA LEU A 326 -3.43 41.18 66.67
C LEU A 326 -4.86 40.78 66.22
N GLU A 327 -5.02 40.21 65.03
CA GLU A 327 -6.29 39.68 64.54
C GLU A 327 -6.68 38.40 65.29
N GLN A 328 -5.73 37.52 65.61
CA GLN A 328 -5.95 36.36 66.48
C GLN A 328 -6.34 36.77 67.90
N ASP A 329 -5.68 37.78 68.48
CA ASP A 329 -6.06 38.36 69.78
C ASP A 329 -7.46 38.99 69.73
N HIS A 330 -7.81 39.67 68.63
CA HIS A 330 -9.15 40.23 68.43
C HIS A 330 -10.23 39.16 68.26
N GLN A 331 -9.95 38.10 67.50
CA GLN A 331 -10.83 36.93 67.35
C GLN A 331 -11.01 36.23 68.70
N ALA A 332 -9.94 35.97 69.45
CA ALA A 332 -10.03 35.40 70.79
C ALA A 332 -10.86 36.30 71.73
N ALA A 333 -10.67 37.61 71.71
CA ALA A 333 -11.48 38.55 72.50
C ALA A 333 -12.97 38.55 72.06
N SER A 334 -13.25 38.39 70.76
CA SER A 334 -14.61 38.24 70.22
C SER A 334 -15.24 36.91 70.64
N ASP A 335 -14.50 35.81 70.61
CA ASP A 335 -14.94 34.49 71.06
C ASP A 335 -15.20 34.49 72.56
N TYR A 336 -14.36 35.14 73.37
CA TYR A 336 -14.60 35.36 74.80
C TYR A 336 -15.86 36.20 75.03
N LEU A 337 -16.06 37.28 74.27
CA LEU A 337 -17.28 38.09 74.35
C LEU A 337 -18.52 37.26 73.98
N GLN A 338 -18.46 36.47 72.91
CA GLN A 338 -19.56 35.60 72.49
C GLN A 338 -19.82 34.49 73.52
N LEU A 339 -18.78 33.92 74.13
CA LEU A 339 -18.92 32.95 75.22
C LEU A 339 -19.61 33.57 76.44
N VAL A 340 -19.23 34.78 76.83
CA VAL A 340 -19.88 35.52 77.93
C VAL A 340 -21.33 35.89 77.60
N GLN A 341 -21.61 36.32 76.37
CA GLN A 341 -22.97 36.60 75.90
C GLN A 341 -23.83 35.34 75.86
N ASN A 342 -23.28 34.22 75.37
CA ASN A 342 -23.96 32.92 75.39
C ASN A 342 -24.19 32.43 76.82
N ALA A 343 -23.22 32.59 77.72
CA ALA A 343 -23.39 32.24 79.13
C ALA A 343 -24.49 33.08 79.79
N LEU A 344 -24.56 34.39 79.52
CA LEU A 344 -25.63 35.26 79.98
C LEU A 344 -27.00 34.86 79.40
N GLN A 345 -27.07 34.52 78.10
CA GLN A 345 -28.30 34.02 77.49
C GLN A 345 -28.75 32.67 78.06
N GLN A 346 -27.82 31.76 78.34
CA GLN A 346 -28.13 30.49 79.00
C GLN A 346 -28.57 30.72 80.44
N GLN A 347 -27.99 31.68 81.16
CA GLN A 347 -28.43 32.03 82.51
C GLN A 347 -29.85 32.63 82.50
N GLN A 348 -30.15 33.58 81.61
CA GLN A 348 -31.52 34.08 81.40
C GLN A 348 -32.51 32.99 80.98
N LYS A 349 -32.02 31.96 80.27
CA LYS A 349 -32.83 30.81 79.86
C LYS A 349 -33.06 29.84 81.01
N ILE A 350 -32.09 29.67 81.91
CA ILE A 350 -32.23 28.92 83.16
C ILE A 350 -33.24 29.64 84.07
N GLU A 351 -33.11 30.95 84.27
CA GLU A 351 -34.07 31.75 85.06
C GLU A 351 -35.51 31.58 84.54
N ARG A 352 -35.71 31.65 83.21
CA ARG A 352 -37.03 31.34 82.61
C ARG A 352 -37.47 29.89 82.78
N TYR A 353 -36.56 28.92 82.71
CA TYR A 353 -36.91 27.53 82.97
C TYR A 353 -37.19 27.25 84.44
N GLU A 354 -36.62 28.01 85.38
CA GLU A 354 -37.00 27.98 86.80
C GLU A 354 -38.41 28.56 87.00
N GLU A 355 -38.76 29.66 86.31
CA GLU A 355 -40.14 30.19 86.25
C GLU A 355 -41.12 29.19 85.60
N ASP A 356 -40.80 28.64 84.43
CA ASP A 356 -41.62 27.64 83.73
C ASP A 356 -41.80 26.37 84.58
N LEU A 357 -40.76 25.92 85.31
CA LEU A 357 -40.84 24.77 86.21
C LEU A 357 -41.73 25.04 87.43
N LEU A 358 -41.77 26.28 87.93
CA LEU A 358 -42.70 26.67 88.98
C LEU A 358 -44.15 26.64 88.47
N GLU A 359 -44.45 27.25 87.32
CA GLU A 359 -45.79 27.19 86.70
C GLU A 359 -46.20 25.75 86.36
N LEU A 360 -45.27 24.93 85.88
CA LEU A 360 -45.50 23.49 85.64
C LEU A 360 -45.68 22.71 86.93
N SER A 361 -45.04 23.08 88.04
CA SER A 361 -45.25 22.42 89.34
C SER A 361 -46.63 22.72 89.91
N GLU A 362 -47.10 23.97 89.85
CA GLU A 362 -48.47 24.34 90.22
C GLU A 362 -49.50 23.59 89.36
N ARG A 363 -49.30 23.54 88.02
CA ARG A 363 -50.16 22.73 87.14
C ARG A 363 -50.07 21.23 87.38
N LEU A 364 -48.93 20.72 87.84
CA LEU A 364 -48.79 19.30 88.19
C LEU A 364 -49.57 19.00 89.46
N GLU A 365 -49.54 19.88 90.47
CA GLU A 365 -50.38 19.75 91.66
C GLU A 365 -51.88 19.80 91.31
N GLU A 366 -52.31 20.71 90.43
CA GLU A 366 -53.68 20.72 89.88
C GLU A 366 -54.04 19.40 89.18
N GLN A 367 -53.15 18.86 88.33
CA GLN A 367 -53.40 17.58 87.65
C GLN A 367 -53.34 16.37 88.60
N ILE A 368 -52.49 16.39 89.63
CA ILE A 368 -52.44 15.34 90.65
C ILE A 368 -53.78 15.30 91.39
N MET A 369 -54.36 16.43 91.80
CA MET A 369 -55.70 16.44 92.41
C MET A 369 -56.77 15.84 91.50
N VAL A 370 -56.73 16.13 90.19
CA VAL A 370 -57.68 15.52 89.22
C VAL A 370 -57.43 14.02 89.04
N VAL A 371 -56.17 13.57 89.08
CA VAL A 371 -55.81 12.14 89.02
C VAL A 371 -56.22 11.43 90.32
N GLU A 372 -56.09 12.06 91.48
CA GLU A 372 -56.55 11.54 92.76
C GLU A 372 -58.08 11.43 92.79
N GLU A 373 -58.83 12.44 92.35
CA GLU A 373 -60.30 12.38 92.21
C GLU A 373 -60.75 11.27 91.23
N ALA A 374 -60.03 11.12 90.12
CA ALA A 374 -60.27 10.03 89.17
C ALA A 374 -59.88 8.66 89.74
N HIS A 375 -58.87 8.57 90.62
CA HIS A 375 -58.45 7.34 91.27
C HIS A 375 -59.38 6.94 92.42
N GLU A 376 -59.92 7.90 93.19
CA GLU A 376 -61.02 7.64 94.12
C GLU A 376 -62.28 7.16 93.38
N SER A 377 -62.60 7.78 92.24
CA SER A 377 -63.70 7.35 91.38
C SER A 377 -63.48 5.94 90.80
N LEU A 378 -62.25 5.62 90.40
CA LEU A 378 -61.86 4.28 89.95
C LEU A 378 -61.98 3.27 91.10
N ALA A 379 -61.42 3.57 92.28
CA ALA A 379 -61.48 2.71 93.45
C ALA A 379 -62.93 2.42 93.88
N GLN A 380 -63.83 3.41 93.83
CA GLN A 380 -65.26 3.21 94.05
C GLN A 380 -65.90 2.30 92.98
N SER A 381 -65.48 2.40 91.72
CA SER A 381 -65.95 1.50 90.65
C SER A 381 -65.32 0.11 90.72
N GLU A 382 -64.09 -0.02 91.22
CA GLU A 382 -63.41 -1.30 91.46
C GLU A 382 -64.02 -2.01 92.68
N GLU A 383 -64.36 -1.31 93.77
CA GLU A 383 -65.15 -1.85 94.88
C GLU A 383 -66.54 -2.31 94.40
N GLN A 384 -67.22 -1.53 93.55
CA GLN A 384 -68.47 -1.97 92.92
C GLN A 384 -68.27 -3.16 91.97
N MET A 385 -67.14 -3.25 91.26
CA MET A 385 -66.80 -4.40 90.44
C MET A 385 -66.54 -5.64 91.30
N GLU A 386 -65.72 -5.56 92.35
CA GLU A 386 -65.47 -6.67 93.28
C GLU A 386 -66.76 -7.12 93.98
N LEU A 387 -67.63 -6.19 94.38
CA LEU A 387 -68.95 -6.52 94.92
C LEU A 387 -69.79 -7.28 93.88
N THR A 388 -69.92 -6.77 92.66
CA THR A 388 -70.71 -7.44 91.61
C THR A 388 -70.07 -8.75 91.11
N GLU A 389 -68.75 -8.87 91.10
CA GLU A 389 -68.03 -10.12 90.80
C GLU A 389 -68.21 -11.13 91.94
N SER A 390 -68.19 -10.69 93.20
CA SER A 390 -68.51 -11.55 94.35
C SER A 390 -69.98 -11.98 94.38
N GLU A 391 -70.91 -11.13 93.93
CA GLU A 391 -72.31 -11.50 93.70
C GLU A 391 -72.44 -12.50 92.56
N VAL A 392 -71.72 -12.31 91.45
CA VAL A 392 -71.69 -13.24 90.32
C VAL A 392 -71.04 -14.57 90.70
N ASP A 393 -69.99 -14.60 91.51
CA ASP A 393 -69.35 -15.83 91.99
C ASP A 393 -70.17 -16.52 93.07
N SER A 394 -70.85 -15.76 93.94
CA SER A 394 -71.88 -16.28 94.84
C SER A 394 -73.02 -16.92 94.04
N LEU A 395 -73.48 -16.26 92.97
CA LEU A 395 -74.48 -16.81 92.05
C LEU A 395 -73.96 -18.01 91.26
N LYS A 396 -72.70 -18.06 90.83
CA LYS A 396 -72.07 -19.25 90.21
C LYS A 396 -71.98 -20.41 91.20
N SER A 397 -71.58 -20.16 92.44
CA SER A 397 -71.54 -21.18 93.50
C SER A 397 -72.95 -21.68 93.80
N GLN A 398 -73.91 -20.79 94.00
CA GLN A 398 -75.32 -21.16 94.18
C GLN A 398 -75.85 -21.93 92.98
N LEU A 399 -75.54 -21.53 91.74
CA LEU A 399 -75.96 -22.24 90.53
C LEU A 399 -75.28 -23.61 90.41
N ALA A 400 -74.01 -23.74 90.80
CA ALA A 400 -73.29 -25.01 90.84
C ALA A 400 -73.85 -25.94 91.93
N ASP A 401 -74.14 -25.42 93.13
CA ASP A 401 -74.82 -26.14 94.21
C ASP A 401 -76.24 -26.55 93.81
N TYR A 402 -77.00 -25.66 93.13
CA TYR A 402 -78.31 -25.97 92.57
C TYR A 402 -78.23 -27.00 91.45
N GLN A 403 -77.22 -26.95 90.57
CA GLN A 403 -77.03 -27.93 89.50
C GLN A 403 -76.61 -29.29 90.08
N GLN A 404 -75.70 -29.32 91.05
CA GLN A 404 -75.32 -30.55 91.75
C GLN A 404 -76.50 -31.11 92.55
N ALA A 405 -77.30 -30.26 93.20
CA ALA A 405 -78.55 -30.66 93.85
C ALA A 405 -79.59 -31.17 92.84
N LEU A 406 -79.68 -30.57 91.65
CA LEU A 406 -80.57 -30.99 90.57
C LEU A 406 -80.12 -32.34 89.99
N ASP A 407 -78.83 -32.56 89.77
CA ASP A 407 -78.27 -33.82 89.27
C ASP A 407 -78.44 -34.94 90.32
N VAL A 408 -78.22 -34.64 91.60
CA VAL A 408 -78.54 -35.54 92.73
C VAL A 408 -80.05 -35.78 92.83
N GLN A 409 -80.90 -34.77 92.59
CA GLN A 409 -82.35 -34.92 92.59
C GLN A 409 -82.83 -35.75 91.39
N GLN A 410 -82.27 -35.57 90.19
CA GLN A 410 -82.56 -36.39 89.02
C GLN A 410 -82.12 -37.83 89.25
N THR A 411 -80.92 -38.04 89.78
CA THR A 411 -80.40 -39.37 90.14
C THR A 411 -81.31 -40.04 91.18
N ARG A 412 -81.69 -39.33 92.25
CA ARG A 412 -82.63 -39.81 93.27
C ARG A 412 -84.04 -40.04 92.71
N ALA A 413 -84.53 -39.20 91.80
CA ALA A 413 -85.84 -39.34 91.18
C ALA A 413 -85.89 -40.55 90.24
N LEU A 414 -84.80 -40.82 89.51
CA LEU A 414 -84.67 -41.98 88.64
C LEU A 414 -84.53 -43.27 89.46
N GLN A 415 -83.76 -43.26 90.56
CA GLN A 415 -83.74 -44.32 91.56
C GLN A 415 -85.10 -44.53 92.23
N TYR A 416 -85.82 -43.46 92.57
CA TYR A 416 -87.16 -43.53 93.15
C TYR A 416 -88.19 -44.08 92.15
N GLN A 417 -88.15 -43.68 90.88
CA GLN A 417 -88.98 -44.28 89.84
C GLN A 417 -88.68 -45.77 89.64
N GLN A 418 -87.41 -46.17 89.66
CA GLN A 418 -87.02 -47.59 89.62
C GLN A 418 -87.52 -48.35 90.85
N ALA A 419 -87.40 -47.77 92.05
CA ALA A 419 -87.88 -48.38 93.29
C ALA A 419 -89.41 -48.48 93.35
N VAL A 420 -90.14 -47.44 92.93
CA VAL A 420 -91.60 -47.45 92.81
C VAL A 420 -92.06 -48.47 91.77
N LYS A 421 -91.35 -48.59 90.64
CA LYS A 421 -91.65 -49.60 89.63
C LYS A 421 -91.40 -51.01 90.17
N ALA A 422 -90.25 -51.27 90.77
CA ALA A 422 -89.95 -52.56 91.41
C ALA A 422 -90.94 -52.91 92.54
N LEU A 423 -91.43 -51.92 93.29
CA LEU A 423 -92.44 -52.10 94.33
C LEU A 423 -93.84 -52.36 93.74
N ALA A 424 -94.18 -51.73 92.61
CA ALA A 424 -95.39 -52.04 91.86
C ALA A 424 -95.35 -53.46 91.27
N ASP A 425 -94.25 -53.82 90.61
CA ASP A 425 -94.00 -55.17 90.09
C ASP A 425 -94.06 -56.22 91.22
N ALA A 426 -93.50 -55.92 92.39
CA ALA A 426 -93.56 -56.79 93.58
C ALA A 426 -94.97 -56.89 94.19
N ARG A 427 -95.76 -55.80 94.22
CA ARG A 427 -97.18 -55.82 94.64
C ARG A 427 -98.02 -56.68 93.68
N GLU A 428 -97.82 -56.55 92.37
CA GLU A 428 -98.55 -57.34 91.37
C GLU A 428 -98.22 -58.83 91.46
N LEU A 429 -96.95 -59.19 91.65
CA LEU A 429 -96.51 -60.58 91.79
C LEU A 429 -96.88 -61.23 93.14
N SER A 430 -96.96 -60.46 94.23
CA SER A 430 -97.26 -60.99 95.57
C SER A 430 -98.74 -60.92 95.97
N GLY A 431 -99.55 -60.09 95.30
CA GLY A 431 -101.00 -59.97 95.56
C GLY A 431 -101.37 -59.36 96.91
N LEU A 432 -100.44 -58.68 97.59
CA LEU A 432 -100.61 -58.08 98.91
C LEU A 432 -100.42 -56.55 98.86
N GLU A 433 -101.28 -55.81 99.57
CA GLU A 433 -101.18 -54.35 99.68
C GLU A 433 -100.06 -53.95 100.67
N ILE A 434 -98.82 -53.87 100.17
CA ILE A 434 -97.66 -53.44 100.96
C ILE A 434 -97.64 -51.91 101.07
N GLU A 435 -98.09 -51.34 102.19
CA GLU A 435 -98.17 -49.89 102.39
C GLU A 435 -96.81 -49.20 102.67
N SER A 436 -95.84 -49.90 103.29
CA SER A 436 -94.53 -49.31 103.67
C SER A 436 -93.33 -50.21 103.29
N VAL A 437 -92.24 -49.56 102.89
CA VAL A 437 -90.97 -50.19 102.49
C VAL A 437 -90.27 -50.90 103.66
N GLU A 438 -90.45 -50.41 104.89
CA GLU A 438 -89.81 -50.97 106.10
C GLU A 438 -90.31 -52.37 106.46
N ALA A 439 -91.51 -52.76 105.99
CA ALA A 439 -92.06 -54.09 106.21
C ALA A 439 -91.46 -55.15 105.26
N ILE A 440 -90.78 -54.75 104.18
CA ILE A 440 -90.29 -55.65 103.14
C ILE A 440 -89.29 -56.69 103.68
N PRO A 441 -88.26 -56.36 104.49
CA PRO A 441 -87.32 -57.37 105.00
C PRO A 441 -87.96 -58.43 105.89
N ALA A 442 -88.98 -58.05 106.68
CA ALA A 442 -89.74 -58.99 107.50
C ALA A 442 -90.56 -59.95 106.62
N LEU A 443 -91.32 -59.40 105.66
CA LEU A 443 -92.08 -60.16 104.68
C LEU A 443 -91.20 -61.08 103.82
N LEU A 444 -90.01 -60.63 103.41
CA LEU A 444 -89.04 -61.47 102.70
C LEU A 444 -88.56 -62.64 103.56
N SER A 445 -88.24 -62.40 104.84
CA SER A 445 -87.86 -63.47 105.77
C SER A 445 -89.00 -64.46 106.01
N ASP A 446 -90.25 -64.00 105.99
CA ASP A 446 -91.43 -64.86 106.15
C ASP A 446 -91.77 -65.60 104.85
N PHE A 447 -91.55 -65.01 103.67
CA PHE A 447 -91.62 -65.73 102.39
C PHE A 447 -90.49 -66.76 102.25
N GLU A 448 -89.27 -66.50 102.71
CA GLU A 448 -88.19 -67.50 102.75
C GLU A 448 -88.50 -68.63 103.75
N LYS A 449 -89.08 -68.32 104.91
CA LYS A 449 -89.61 -69.34 105.85
C LYS A 449 -90.77 -70.13 105.24
N GLN A 450 -91.70 -69.49 104.53
CA GLN A 450 -92.79 -70.17 103.84
C GLN A 450 -92.28 -71.02 102.69
N GLN A 451 -91.32 -70.54 101.89
CA GLN A 451 -90.71 -71.30 100.82
C GLN A 451 -89.93 -72.49 101.36
N SER A 452 -89.11 -72.32 102.41
CA SER A 452 -88.36 -73.43 103.02
C SER A 452 -89.28 -74.45 103.70
N THR A 453 -90.33 -74.02 104.41
CA THR A 453 -91.34 -74.94 104.98
C THR A 453 -92.19 -75.62 103.91
N GLN A 454 -92.62 -74.93 102.85
CA GLN A 454 -93.28 -75.55 101.70
C GLN A 454 -92.35 -76.51 100.94
N THR A 455 -91.06 -76.20 100.81
CA THR A 455 -90.09 -77.09 100.18
C THR A 455 -89.83 -78.33 101.04
N GLN A 456 -89.80 -78.19 102.38
CA GLN A 456 -89.72 -79.32 103.31
C GLN A 456 -91.00 -80.16 103.35
N THR A 457 -92.19 -79.55 103.30
CA THR A 457 -93.45 -80.31 103.21
C THR A 457 -93.58 -81.00 101.85
N LEU A 458 -93.15 -80.36 100.76
CA LEU A 458 -93.11 -80.98 99.42
C LEU A 458 -92.08 -82.12 99.37
N LEU A 459 -90.89 -81.99 99.96
CA LEU A 459 -89.91 -83.08 100.07
C LEU A 459 -90.41 -84.26 100.91
N THR A 460 -91.06 -83.99 102.05
CA THR A 460 -91.60 -85.06 102.91
C THR A 460 -92.85 -85.71 102.31
N LEU A 461 -93.70 -84.94 101.60
CA LEU A 461 -94.81 -85.48 100.81
C LEU A 461 -94.29 -86.29 99.62
N LYS A 462 -93.27 -85.81 98.89
CA LYS A 462 -92.64 -86.56 97.80
C LYS A 462 -92.05 -87.87 98.31
N HIS A 463 -91.31 -87.87 99.42
CA HIS A 463 -90.78 -89.10 100.00
C HIS A 463 -91.89 -90.09 100.43
N LYS A 464 -93.01 -89.60 100.97
CA LYS A 464 -94.19 -90.45 101.24
C LYS A 464 -94.87 -90.94 99.95
N LEU A 465 -94.90 -90.12 98.90
CA LEU A 465 -95.51 -90.45 97.62
C LEU A 465 -94.64 -91.47 96.86
N ASP A 466 -93.31 -91.35 96.88
CA ASP A 466 -92.37 -92.30 96.28
C ASP A 466 -92.41 -93.69 96.97
N ILE A 467 -92.60 -93.73 98.30
CA ILE A 467 -92.83 -94.99 99.03
C ILE A 467 -94.20 -95.60 98.69
N ASN A 468 -95.24 -94.76 98.64
CA ASN A 468 -96.60 -95.23 98.31
C ASN A 468 -96.74 -95.64 96.83
N SER A 469 -96.05 -94.97 95.90
CA SER A 469 -96.08 -95.32 94.48
C SER A 469 -95.36 -96.64 94.22
N ALA A 470 -94.20 -96.87 94.85
CA ALA A 470 -93.53 -98.18 94.84
C ALA A 470 -94.43 -99.29 95.41
N SER A 471 -95.18 -99.01 96.47
CA SER A 471 -96.14 -99.96 97.07
C SER A 471 -97.33 -100.24 96.15
N VAL A 472 -97.85 -99.22 95.46
CA VAL A 472 -98.95 -99.34 94.48
C VAL A 472 -98.49 -100.07 93.22
N GLU A 473 -97.25 -99.86 92.74
CA GLU A 473 -96.68 -100.62 91.63
C GLU A 473 -96.50 -102.11 91.96
N GLN A 474 -95.98 -102.43 93.16
CA GLN A 474 -95.84 -103.82 93.59
C GLN A 474 -97.20 -104.50 93.72
N PHE A 475 -98.19 -103.81 94.29
CA PHE A 475 -99.57 -104.31 94.36
C PHE A 475 -100.19 -104.47 92.96
N ALA A 476 -99.98 -103.53 92.04
CA ALA A 476 -100.47 -103.61 90.66
C ALA A 476 -99.85 -104.80 89.91
N LYS A 477 -98.53 -104.98 89.98
CA LYS A 477 -97.82 -106.13 89.38
C LYS A 477 -98.29 -107.46 89.96
N ALA A 478 -98.48 -107.55 91.28
CA ALA A 478 -99.01 -108.75 91.92
C ALA A 478 -100.46 -109.05 91.52
N PHE A 479 -101.31 -108.02 91.42
CA PHE A 479 -102.72 -108.16 91.01
C PHE A 479 -102.87 -108.49 89.51
N GLU A 480 -101.98 -107.97 88.65
CA GLU A 480 -101.94 -108.31 87.23
C GLU A 480 -101.51 -109.77 87.02
N LEU A 481 -100.46 -110.22 87.71
CA LEU A 481 -100.06 -111.63 87.73
C LEU A 481 -101.17 -112.54 88.27
N LEU A 482 -101.92 -112.09 89.28
CA LEU A 482 -103.06 -112.84 89.79
C LEU A 482 -104.18 -112.96 88.75
N LYS A 483 -104.55 -111.85 88.08
CA LYS A 483 -105.58 -111.85 87.03
C LYS A 483 -105.21 -112.71 85.81
N GLN A 484 -103.93 -112.88 85.51
CA GLN A 484 -103.48 -113.80 84.47
C GLN A 484 -103.77 -115.27 84.81
N ILE A 485 -103.93 -115.61 86.09
CA ILE A 485 -104.22 -116.98 86.55
C ILE A 485 -105.71 -117.16 86.90
N VAL A 486 -106.36 -116.14 87.49
CA VAL A 486 -107.79 -116.12 87.81
C VAL A 486 -108.45 -114.83 87.28
N PRO A 487 -109.07 -114.87 86.08
CA PRO A 487 -109.56 -113.66 85.40
C PRO A 487 -110.65 -112.87 86.13
N GLU A 488 -111.48 -113.51 86.96
CA GLU A 488 -112.59 -112.85 87.68
C GLU A 488 -112.20 -112.16 89.01
N ALA A 489 -110.92 -112.15 89.38
CA ALA A 489 -110.48 -111.57 90.66
C ALA A 489 -110.75 -110.05 90.76
N SER A 490 -111.47 -109.63 91.80
CA SER A 490 -111.69 -108.22 92.14
C SER A 490 -110.57 -107.66 93.02
N ARG A 491 -110.40 -106.33 93.05
CA ARG A 491 -109.29 -105.67 93.74
C ARG A 491 -109.33 -105.83 95.26
N GLU A 492 -110.50 -106.07 95.83
CA GLU A 492 -110.74 -106.28 97.27
C GLU A 492 -110.52 -107.75 97.68
N ASN A 493 -110.86 -108.70 96.81
CA ASN A 493 -110.73 -110.15 97.09
C ASN A 493 -109.37 -110.74 96.66
N ALA A 494 -108.45 -109.89 96.18
CA ALA A 494 -107.17 -110.29 95.59
C ALA A 494 -106.29 -111.15 96.52
N GLU A 495 -106.24 -110.85 97.82
CA GLU A 495 -105.39 -111.60 98.76
C GLU A 495 -105.86 -113.05 98.93
N VAL A 496 -107.18 -113.27 98.95
CA VAL A 496 -107.80 -114.57 99.20
C VAL A 496 -107.61 -115.50 98.00
N GLU A 497 -107.82 -114.99 96.78
CA GLU A 497 -107.55 -115.72 95.54
C GLU A 497 -106.04 -116.03 95.36
N ALA A 498 -105.15 -115.10 95.72
CA ALA A 498 -103.70 -115.29 95.61
C ALA A 498 -103.17 -116.48 96.43
N ARG A 499 -103.69 -116.67 97.66
CA ARG A 499 -103.29 -117.82 98.49
C ARG A 499 -103.77 -119.14 97.87
N ARG A 500 -104.99 -119.19 97.32
CA ARG A 500 -105.56 -120.39 96.69
C ARG A 500 -104.80 -120.84 95.44
N VAL A 501 -104.25 -119.89 94.68
CA VAL A 501 -103.38 -120.16 93.51
C VAL A 501 -102.01 -120.70 93.92
N LEU A 502 -101.44 -120.22 95.03
CA LEU A 502 -100.14 -120.70 95.50
C LEU A 502 -100.20 -122.15 96.02
N GLU A 503 -101.30 -122.55 96.66
CA GLU A 503 -101.52 -123.92 97.11
C GLU A 503 -101.70 -124.90 95.94
N SER A 504 -102.43 -124.54 94.89
CA SER A 504 -102.57 -125.39 93.70
C SER A 504 -101.26 -125.52 92.90
N LEU A 505 -100.41 -124.49 92.91
CA LEU A 505 -99.09 -124.52 92.28
C LEU A 505 -98.11 -125.48 92.99
N GLN A 506 -98.25 -125.69 94.29
CA GLN A 506 -97.49 -126.72 95.01
C GLN A 506 -97.91 -128.14 94.60
N ALA A 507 -99.21 -128.39 94.39
CA ALA A 507 -99.68 -129.67 93.86
C ALA A 507 -99.15 -129.94 92.45
N ALA A 508 -99.25 -128.97 91.53
CA ALA A 508 -98.78 -129.13 90.14
C ALA A 508 -97.26 -129.39 90.02
N LYS A 509 -96.43 -128.80 90.89
CA LYS A 509 -94.98 -129.08 90.92
C LYS A 509 -94.66 -130.54 91.23
N HIS A 510 -95.51 -131.22 91.99
CA HIS A 510 -95.28 -132.61 92.39
C HIS A 510 -95.49 -133.61 91.24
N GLU A 511 -96.33 -133.27 90.25
CA GLU A 511 -96.53 -134.05 89.03
C GLU A 511 -95.42 -133.79 87.99
N VAL A 512 -95.01 -132.53 87.79
CA VAL A 512 -93.92 -132.15 86.87
C VAL A 512 -92.59 -132.85 87.21
N ALA A 513 -92.31 -133.09 88.49
CA ALA A 513 -91.10 -133.78 88.94
C ALA A 513 -90.94 -135.19 88.35
N GLN A 514 -92.04 -135.87 87.98
CA GLN A 514 -91.98 -137.21 87.37
C GLN A 514 -91.57 -137.17 85.88
N LEU A 515 -91.70 -136.03 85.20
CA LEU A 515 -91.58 -135.89 83.74
C LEU A 515 -90.18 -136.19 83.18
N SER A 516 -89.12 -135.95 83.95
CA SER A 516 -87.73 -136.26 83.54
C SER A 516 -87.49 -137.78 83.41
N HIS A 517 -88.22 -138.60 84.17
CA HIS A 517 -88.22 -140.06 84.06
C HIS A 517 -88.85 -140.53 82.74
N TRP A 518 -89.89 -139.84 82.26
CA TRP A 518 -90.49 -140.07 80.93
C TRP A 518 -89.59 -139.55 79.79
N GLN A 519 -88.79 -138.49 79.99
CA GLN A 519 -87.91 -137.92 78.94
C GLN A 519 -86.57 -138.63 78.75
N SER A 520 -85.94 -139.17 79.80
CA SER A 520 -84.66 -139.89 79.62
C SER A 520 -84.85 -141.27 79.00
N GLN A 521 -86.03 -141.89 79.18
CA GLN A 521 -86.48 -143.01 78.34
C GLN A 521 -86.57 -142.67 76.84
N ALA A 522 -86.47 -141.38 76.44
CA ALA A 522 -86.49 -140.93 75.05
C ALA A 522 -85.17 -140.28 74.56
N ARG A 523 -84.42 -139.52 75.37
CA ARG A 523 -83.28 -138.70 74.83
C ARG A 523 -82.02 -139.47 74.48
N ASP A 524 -81.86 -140.71 74.97
CA ASP A 524 -80.84 -141.63 74.48
C ASP A 524 -81.03 -141.97 72.98
N LEU A 525 -82.18 -141.65 72.38
CA LEU A 525 -82.43 -141.79 70.94
C LEU A 525 -81.64 -140.78 70.06
N THR A 526 -81.14 -139.64 70.56
CA THR A 526 -80.74 -138.50 69.69
C THR A 526 -79.24 -138.13 69.63
N LYS A 527 -78.36 -138.73 70.44
CA LYS A 527 -76.94 -138.32 70.63
C LYS A 527 -75.98 -138.61 69.44
N ARG A 528 -76.48 -138.68 68.21
CA ARG A 528 -75.82 -139.34 67.05
C ARG A 528 -75.62 -138.42 65.81
N VAL A 529 -75.42 -137.10 66.00
CA VAL A 529 -75.54 -136.05 64.94
C VAL A 529 -74.35 -135.06 64.96
N GLU A 530 -74.23 -134.21 63.93
CA GLU A 530 -73.18 -133.21 63.64
C GLU A 530 -72.93 -132.19 64.77
N LYS A 531 -71.72 -131.62 64.99
CA LYS A 531 -70.39 -131.78 64.36
C LYS A 531 -70.31 -131.44 62.87
N GLN A 532 -70.22 -130.17 62.48
CA GLN A 532 -69.59 -129.80 61.20
C GLN A 532 -69.29 -128.30 61.06
N ALA A 533 -68.55 -127.99 60.00
CA ALA A 533 -68.69 -126.75 59.23
C ALA A 533 -68.12 -125.41 59.74
N GLN A 534 -66.81 -125.41 60.04
CA GLN A 534 -65.86 -124.46 59.43
C GLN A 534 -66.09 -122.94 59.71
N VAL A 535 -65.31 -122.22 60.53
CA VAL A 535 -63.85 -121.95 60.44
C VAL A 535 -63.37 -121.56 59.01
N LYS A 536 -64.31 -121.32 58.10
CA LYS A 536 -64.04 -120.93 56.72
C LYS A 536 -64.15 -119.40 56.60
N LYS A 537 -63.36 -118.73 55.75
CA LYS A 537 -62.30 -119.24 54.85
C LYS A 537 -61.31 -118.16 54.41
N LEU A 538 -61.57 -116.89 54.74
CA LEU A 538 -61.27 -115.75 53.87
C LEU A 538 -60.43 -114.65 54.56
N VAL A 539 -59.55 -115.10 55.46
CA VAL A 539 -58.37 -114.37 55.96
C VAL A 539 -57.35 -114.00 54.84
N SER A 540 -57.63 -114.35 53.58
CA SER A 540 -56.63 -114.48 52.51
C SER A 540 -56.53 -113.34 51.49
N ASP A 541 -57.60 -112.60 51.16
CA ASP A 541 -57.70 -112.04 49.80
C ASP A 541 -57.20 -110.59 49.60
N TYR A 542 -57.33 -109.69 50.58
CA TYR A 542 -57.04 -108.26 50.36
C TYR A 542 -55.54 -107.88 50.43
N ALA A 543 -54.66 -108.85 50.63
CA ALA A 543 -53.22 -108.67 50.82
C ALA A 543 -52.41 -108.20 49.58
N ALA A 544 -53.08 -107.89 48.46
CA ALA A 544 -52.50 -108.13 47.14
C ALA A 544 -52.33 -106.92 46.19
N GLN A 545 -52.87 -105.71 46.47
CA GLN A 545 -53.00 -104.67 45.43
C GLN A 545 -52.28 -103.33 45.67
N ASN A 546 -52.31 -102.73 46.88
CA ASN A 546 -51.59 -101.47 47.14
C ASN A 546 -50.07 -101.67 47.34
N ALA A 547 -49.55 -102.89 47.18
CA ALA A 547 -48.21 -103.32 47.63
C ALA A 547 -47.93 -102.97 49.11
N VAL A 548 -49.00 -102.81 49.89
CA VAL A 548 -49.07 -102.48 51.31
C VAL A 548 -50.24 -103.28 51.89
N GLN A 549 -50.05 -103.85 53.07
CA GLN A 549 -51.11 -104.44 53.89
C GLN A 549 -51.46 -103.50 55.05
N ILE A 550 -52.72 -103.53 55.47
CA ILE A 550 -53.15 -103.01 56.77
C ILE A 550 -53.87 -104.19 57.44
N ARG A 551 -53.28 -104.76 58.50
CA ARG A 551 -53.93 -105.83 59.29
C ARG A 551 -54.49 -105.33 60.61
N ASP A 552 -53.76 -104.43 61.25
CA ASP A 552 -54.08 -103.80 62.52
C ASP A 552 -53.61 -102.33 62.46
N GLU A 553 -54.02 -101.50 63.43
CA GLU A 553 -53.80 -100.04 63.42
C GLU A 553 -52.32 -99.60 63.31
N LEU A 554 -51.35 -100.47 63.61
CA LEU A 554 -49.91 -100.15 63.56
C LEU A 554 -49.36 -99.92 62.14
N ASP A 555 -50.02 -100.42 61.10
CA ASP A 555 -49.56 -100.26 59.70
C ASP A 555 -49.77 -98.81 59.16
N ILE A 556 -50.23 -97.87 60.01
CA ILE A 556 -50.67 -96.52 59.63
C ILE A 556 -49.68 -95.39 60.03
N GLU A 557 -48.84 -95.58 61.05
CA GLU A 557 -47.93 -94.51 61.53
C GLU A 557 -46.64 -94.34 60.69
N THR A 558 -46.23 -95.36 59.93
CA THR A 558 -44.90 -95.39 59.28
C THR A 558 -44.77 -94.50 58.03
N GLU A 559 -45.87 -94.10 57.38
CA GLU A 559 -45.84 -93.12 56.28
C GLU A 559 -45.75 -91.65 56.77
N GLN A 560 -45.90 -91.35 58.07
CA GLN A 560 -45.72 -89.98 58.58
C GLN A 560 -44.25 -89.60 58.86
N ALA A 561 -43.35 -90.59 59.00
CA ALA A 561 -41.92 -90.33 59.17
C ALA A 561 -41.23 -89.88 57.86
N ARG A 562 -41.77 -90.32 56.72
CA ARG A 562 -41.64 -89.59 55.44
C ARG A 562 -42.35 -88.24 55.62
N GLN A 563 -41.70 -87.08 55.62
CA GLN A 563 -40.38 -86.74 55.08
C GLN A 563 -39.67 -85.68 55.97
N PHE A 564 -39.49 -85.96 57.26
CA PHE A 564 -38.96 -85.00 58.24
C PHE A 564 -37.54 -84.46 57.90
N GLU A 565 -36.83 -85.09 56.96
CA GLU A 565 -35.50 -84.70 56.43
C GLU A 565 -35.47 -83.37 55.66
N SER A 566 -36.61 -82.74 55.34
CA SER A 566 -36.68 -81.58 54.44
C SER A 566 -36.23 -80.21 55.04
N ILE A 567 -35.72 -80.14 56.27
CA ILE A 567 -35.62 -78.87 57.04
C ILE A 567 -34.17 -78.40 57.34
N GLU A 568 -33.15 -79.25 57.43
CA GLU A 568 -31.84 -78.85 58.03
C GLU A 568 -30.81 -78.15 57.11
N GLN A 569 -30.97 -78.14 55.78
CA GLN A 569 -29.86 -77.77 54.85
C GLN A 569 -29.64 -76.25 54.59
N SER A 570 -30.26 -75.34 55.35
CA SER A 570 -30.35 -73.91 54.96
C SER A 570 -29.33 -72.95 55.62
N GLU A 571 -28.57 -73.37 56.64
CA GLU A 571 -27.67 -72.50 57.41
C GLU A 571 -26.19 -72.61 56.99
N THR A 572 -25.71 -71.75 56.07
CA THR A 572 -24.29 -71.33 55.93
C THR A 572 -24.09 -70.32 54.78
N LEU A 573 -23.94 -69.02 55.09
CA LEU A 573 -23.39 -67.98 54.20
C LEU A 573 -22.99 -66.73 54.97
#